data_AF-A0A317QLQ1-F1
#
_entry.id   AF-A0A317QLQ1-F1
#
_cell.length_a   1.000
_cell.length_b   1.000
_cell.length_c   1.000
_cell.angle_alpha   90.00
_cell.angle_beta   90.00
_cell.angle_gamma   90.00
#
_symmetry.space_group_name_H-M   'P 1'
#
loop_
_entity.id
_entity.type
_entity.pdbx_description
1 polymer ?
#
loop_
_entity_poly.entity_id
_entity_poly.type
_entity_poly.pdbx_seq_one_letter_code
_entity_poly.pdbx_strand_id
1 'polypeptide(L)'
;MVTGPTHPSPATPSDDPGDDPGDTAVAALEQLVREIDRCAVELQDARERAQQLLGRRRSGDSWLDIVSGETRPLVVERISTVLSALAGAGSSWRRAQARALQAEAVSINRIAAMFGVTRQRISALLRDQPGSSAGTLEDPPA
;
A
#
# COMPACT_ATOMS: atom_id res chain seq x y z
N MET A 1 -43.39 -38.70 -28.89
CA MET A 1 -42.35 -39.03 -27.89
C MET A 1 -41.00 -38.58 -28.44
N VAL A 2 -40.50 -37.45 -27.95
CA VAL A 2 -39.10 -37.17 -27.53
C VAL A 2 -38.88 -35.66 -27.60
N THR A 3 -39.02 -35.01 -26.46
CA THR A 3 -38.67 -33.62 -26.24
C THR A 3 -37.29 -33.65 -25.60
N GLY A 4 -36.24 -33.21 -26.31
CA GLY A 4 -34.91 -33.01 -25.73
C GLY A 4 -34.64 -31.51 -25.67
N PRO A 5 -34.48 -30.89 -24.49
CA PRO A 5 -33.98 -29.53 -24.43
C PRO A 5 -32.46 -29.55 -24.59
N THR A 6 -31.99 -28.80 -25.59
CA THR A 6 -30.60 -28.38 -25.73
C THR A 6 -30.19 -27.61 -24.46
N HIS A 7 -29.31 -28.19 -23.65
CA HIS A 7 -28.64 -27.44 -22.59
C HIS A 7 -27.63 -26.47 -23.24
N PRO A 8 -27.73 -25.14 -23.03
CA PRO A 8 -26.63 -24.25 -23.34
C PRO A 8 -25.51 -24.44 -22.29
N SER A 9 -24.30 -24.56 -22.80
CA SER A 9 -23.05 -24.54 -22.04
C SER A 9 -22.95 -23.26 -21.19
N PRO A 10 -22.59 -23.31 -19.90
CA PRO A 10 -22.22 -22.10 -19.18
C PRO A 10 -20.79 -21.72 -19.58
N ALA A 11 -20.66 -20.79 -20.51
CA ALA A 11 -19.46 -19.98 -20.67
C ALA A 11 -19.67 -18.68 -19.88
N THR A 12 -19.08 -18.59 -18.69
CA THR A 12 -18.72 -17.31 -18.06
C THR A 12 -17.56 -17.57 -17.10
N PRO A 13 -16.30 -17.28 -17.46
CA PRO A 13 -15.42 -16.68 -16.47
C PRO A 13 -15.98 -15.29 -16.19
N SER A 14 -16.54 -15.10 -15.00
CA SER A 14 -16.70 -13.76 -14.46
C SER A 14 -15.31 -13.25 -14.10
N ASP A 15 -14.54 -12.81 -15.10
CA ASP A 15 -13.47 -11.85 -14.88
C ASP A 15 -14.17 -10.52 -14.65
N ASP A 16 -14.26 -10.10 -13.39
CA ASP A 16 -14.44 -8.70 -13.09
C ASP A 16 -13.22 -7.99 -13.69
N PRO A 17 -13.36 -7.05 -14.65
CA PRO A 17 -12.24 -6.47 -15.38
C PRO A 17 -11.32 -5.58 -14.52
N GLY A 18 -11.44 -5.63 -13.19
CA GLY A 18 -10.56 -5.00 -12.21
C GLY A 18 -9.70 -5.97 -11.38
N ASP A 19 -9.82 -7.29 -11.57
CA ASP A 19 -9.15 -8.29 -10.73
C ASP A 19 -7.93 -8.97 -11.40
N ASP A 20 -7.53 -8.52 -12.61
CA ASP A 20 -6.29 -8.99 -13.22
C ASP A 20 -5.09 -8.58 -12.31
N PRO A 21 -4.22 -9.54 -11.93
CA PRO A 21 -3.08 -9.26 -11.07
C PRO A 21 -2.13 -8.21 -11.65
N GLY A 22 -2.03 -8.12 -12.99
CA GLY A 22 -1.27 -7.10 -13.71
C GLY A 22 -1.89 -5.72 -13.57
N ASP A 23 -3.19 -5.60 -13.81
CA ASP A 23 -3.91 -4.32 -13.65
C ASP A 23 -3.88 -3.81 -12.21
N THR A 24 -4.02 -4.72 -11.23
CA THR A 24 -3.85 -4.41 -9.80
C THR A 24 -2.43 -3.93 -9.49
N ALA A 25 -1.41 -4.52 -10.13
CA ALA A 25 -0.02 -4.11 -9.96
C ALA A 25 0.23 -2.72 -10.56
N VAL A 26 -0.28 -2.43 -11.76
CA VAL A 26 -0.19 -1.10 -12.37
C VAL A 26 -0.82 -0.04 -11.46
N ALA A 27 -2.06 -0.26 -11.01
CA ALA A 27 -2.75 0.67 -10.12
C ALA A 27 -2.00 0.90 -8.79
N ALA A 28 -1.44 -0.16 -8.20
CA ALA A 28 -0.66 -0.06 -6.96
C ALA A 28 0.66 0.69 -7.18
N LEU A 29 1.32 0.53 -8.33
CA LEU A 29 2.53 1.26 -8.67
C LEU A 29 2.25 2.74 -8.90
N GLU A 30 1.20 3.08 -9.64
CA GLU A 30 0.78 4.46 -9.83
C GLU A 30 0.44 5.14 -8.50
N GLN A 31 -0.25 4.42 -7.60
CA GLN A 31 -0.53 4.94 -6.27
C GLN A 31 0.76 5.19 -5.49
N LEU A 32 1.73 4.27 -5.55
CA LEU A 32 3.03 4.48 -4.91
C LEU A 32 3.75 5.72 -5.47
N VAL A 33 3.72 5.94 -6.78
CA VAL A 33 4.32 7.13 -7.41
C VAL A 33 3.66 8.41 -6.89
N ARG A 34 2.30 8.48 -6.92
CA ARG A 34 1.55 9.62 -6.38
C ARG A 34 1.88 9.90 -4.91
N GLU A 35 2.02 8.83 -4.12
CA GLU A 35 2.36 8.92 -2.72
C GLU A 35 3.79 9.42 -2.48
N ILE A 36 4.75 8.97 -3.30
CA ILE A 36 6.13 9.48 -3.27
C ILE A 36 6.15 10.98 -3.58
N ASP A 37 5.44 11.42 -4.61
CA ASP A 37 5.39 12.84 -4.99
C ASP A 37 4.80 13.70 -3.88
N ARG A 38 3.69 13.25 -3.28
CA ARG A 38 3.08 13.92 -2.12
C ARG A 38 4.04 13.99 -0.94
N CYS A 39 4.69 12.88 -0.60
CA CYS A 39 5.66 12.83 0.48
C CYS A 39 6.89 13.70 0.22
N ALA A 40 7.34 13.83 -1.04
CA ALA A 40 8.44 14.70 -1.40
C ALA A 40 8.12 16.17 -1.12
N VAL A 41 6.90 16.62 -1.44
CA VAL A 41 6.43 17.98 -1.10
C VAL A 41 6.44 18.18 0.41
N GLU A 42 5.85 17.27 1.19
CA GLU A 42 5.82 17.37 2.66
C GLU A 42 7.22 17.38 3.29
N LEU A 43 8.16 16.59 2.75
CA LEU A 43 9.54 16.58 3.22
C LEU A 43 10.29 17.87 2.88
N GLN A 44 9.98 18.49 1.75
CA GLN A 44 10.54 19.79 1.38
C GLN A 44 10.06 20.89 2.35
N ASP A 45 8.77 20.91 2.68
CA ASP A 45 8.21 21.85 3.67
C ASP A 45 8.82 21.62 5.06
N ALA A 46 8.95 20.35 5.48
CA ALA A 46 9.59 19.99 6.74
C ALA A 46 11.06 20.43 6.78
N ARG A 47 11.79 20.32 5.66
CA ARG A 47 13.16 20.79 5.53
C ARG A 47 13.26 22.31 5.68
N GLU A 48 12.40 23.05 5.00
CA GLU A 48 12.36 24.51 5.10
C GLU A 48 12.05 24.96 6.53
N ARG A 49 11.11 24.29 7.20
CA ARG A 49 10.81 24.56 8.60
C ARG A 49 12.01 24.27 9.50
N ALA A 50 12.67 23.12 9.33
CA ALA A 50 13.87 22.76 10.10
C ALA A 50 14.99 23.80 9.93
N GLN A 51 15.15 24.37 8.73
CA GLN A 51 16.11 25.44 8.48
C GLN A 51 15.79 26.72 9.27
N GLN A 52 14.51 27.08 9.38
CA GLN A 52 14.10 28.22 10.22
C GLN A 52 14.40 27.97 11.71
N LEU A 53 14.13 26.76 12.21
CA LEU A 53 14.43 26.39 13.59
C LEU A 53 15.95 26.45 13.87
N LEU A 54 16.77 25.98 12.92
CA LEU A 54 18.23 26.13 12.99
C LEU A 54 18.67 27.60 13.00
N GLY A 55 18.01 28.45 12.23
CA GLY A 55 18.25 29.91 12.24
C GLY A 55 18.01 30.50 13.63
N ARG A 56 16.84 30.22 14.23
CA ARG A 56 16.51 30.66 15.60
C ARG A 56 17.52 30.17 16.62
N ARG A 57 17.92 28.90 16.53
CA ARG A 57 18.93 28.34 17.43
C ARG A 57 20.27 29.06 17.31
N ARG A 58 20.71 29.38 16.09
CA ARG A 58 21.96 30.11 15.84
C ARG A 58 21.91 31.56 16.35
N SER A 59 20.72 32.15 16.41
CA SER A 59 20.50 33.49 17.00
C SER A 59 20.49 33.49 18.54
N GLY A 60 20.54 32.32 19.18
CA GLY A 60 20.65 32.18 20.64
C GLY A 60 19.39 31.70 21.35
N ASP A 61 18.28 31.47 20.63
CA ASP A 61 17.03 30.99 21.24
C ASP A 61 17.22 29.62 21.93
N SER A 62 16.49 29.41 23.04
CA SER A 62 16.44 28.11 23.71
C SER A 62 15.61 27.12 22.91
N TRP A 63 15.89 25.81 23.03
CA TRP A 63 15.08 24.80 22.35
C TRP A 63 13.61 24.80 22.80
N LEU A 64 13.36 25.13 24.06
CA LEU A 64 12.00 25.24 24.58
C LEU A 64 11.22 26.35 23.85
N ASP A 65 11.82 27.53 23.66
CA ASP A 65 11.19 28.64 22.94
C ASP A 65 11.05 28.38 21.44
N ILE A 66 12.00 27.62 20.87
CA ILE A 66 11.98 27.23 19.46
C ILE A 66 10.80 26.30 19.18
N VAL A 67 10.70 25.21 19.94
CA VAL A 67 9.68 24.17 19.75
C VAL A 67 8.30 24.66 20.20
N SER A 68 8.21 25.42 21.30
CA SER A 68 6.93 25.97 21.77
C SER A 68 6.36 27.02 20.80
N GLY A 69 7.23 27.72 20.07
CA GLY A 69 6.85 28.65 19.00
C GLY A 69 6.74 27.99 17.62
N GLU A 70 6.88 26.66 17.53
CA GLU A 70 6.73 25.96 16.27
C GLU A 70 5.26 25.87 15.86
N THR A 71 4.99 26.14 14.58
CA THR A 71 3.65 26.08 14.01
C THR A 71 3.36 24.63 13.66
N ARG A 72 2.23 24.12 14.14
CA ARG A 72 1.82 22.74 13.86
C ARG A 72 1.46 22.52 12.38
N PRO A 73 1.63 21.30 11.84
CA PRO A 73 2.30 20.15 12.49
C PRO A 73 3.82 20.34 12.60
N LEU A 74 4.37 19.83 13.70
CA LEU A 74 5.81 19.87 13.98
C LEU A 74 6.59 19.11 12.91
N VAL A 75 7.85 19.47 12.68
CA VAL A 75 8.74 18.74 11.75
C VAL A 75 8.74 17.23 12.04
N VAL A 76 8.77 16.85 13.33
CA VAL A 76 8.76 15.43 13.75
C VAL A 76 7.45 14.71 13.45
N GLU A 77 6.32 15.42 13.52
CA GLU A 77 4.99 14.87 13.21
C GLU A 77 4.85 14.65 11.70
N ARG A 78 5.35 15.60 10.89
CA ARG A 78 5.38 15.47 9.43
C ARG A 78 6.23 14.29 8.97
N ILE A 79 7.44 14.15 9.53
CA ILE A 79 8.32 13.00 9.22
C ILE A 79 7.63 11.69 9.56
N SER A 80 7.01 11.59 10.73
CA SER A 80 6.29 10.38 11.15
C SER A 80 5.13 10.05 10.20
N THR A 81 4.38 11.07 9.77
CA THR A 81 3.26 10.94 8.83
C THR A 81 3.75 10.45 7.46
N VAL A 82 4.83 11.04 6.92
CA VAL A 82 5.44 10.63 5.66
C VAL A 82 5.92 9.18 5.71
N LEU A 83 6.63 8.80 6.77
CA LEU A 83 7.11 7.42 6.93
C LEU A 83 5.95 6.42 6.98
N SER A 84 4.86 6.76 7.67
CA SER A 84 3.66 5.93 7.72
C SER A 84 3.00 5.78 6.34
N ALA A 85 2.83 6.88 5.61
CA ALA A 85 2.25 6.88 4.27
C ALA A 85 3.07 6.04 3.28
N LEU A 86 4.39 6.23 3.24
CA LEU A 86 5.29 5.46 2.38
C LEU A 86 5.32 3.97 2.75
N ALA A 87 5.29 3.64 4.05
CA ALA A 87 5.22 2.26 4.50
C ALA A 87 3.92 1.57 4.04
N GLY A 88 2.80 2.29 4.09
CA GLY A 88 1.51 1.81 3.58
C GLY A 88 1.54 1.55 2.07
N ALA A 89 1.89 2.59 1.29
CA ALA A 89 1.95 2.51 -0.17
C ALA A 89 2.93 1.41 -0.66
N GLY A 90 4.13 1.37 -0.08
CA GLY A 90 5.14 0.36 -0.41
C GLY A 90 4.75 -1.06 0.02
N SER A 91 3.91 -1.23 1.04
CA SER A 91 3.37 -2.55 1.41
C SER A 91 2.27 -3.01 0.46
N SER A 92 1.44 -2.08 -0.05
CA SER A 92 0.47 -2.38 -1.11
C SER A 92 1.17 -2.81 -2.39
N TRP A 93 2.14 -2.01 -2.85
CA TRP A 93 2.91 -2.30 -4.06
C TRP A 93 3.63 -3.65 -4.00
N ARG A 94 4.34 -3.96 -2.91
CA ARG A 94 5.03 -5.26 -2.76
C ARG A 94 4.10 -6.47 -2.90
N ARG A 95 2.86 -6.37 -2.40
CA ARG A 95 1.87 -7.44 -2.54
C ARG A 95 1.40 -7.56 -3.98
N ALA A 96 1.02 -6.46 -4.61
CA ALA A 96 0.55 -6.44 -5.99
C ALA A 96 1.62 -6.96 -6.97
N GLN A 97 2.86 -6.48 -6.84
CA GLN A 97 3.99 -6.95 -7.63
C GLN A 97 4.27 -8.45 -7.43
N ALA A 98 4.24 -8.94 -6.20
CA ALA A 98 4.46 -10.36 -5.94
C ALA A 98 3.37 -11.24 -6.57
N ARG A 99 2.11 -10.76 -6.62
CA ARG A 99 1.00 -11.47 -7.27
C ARG A 99 1.12 -11.47 -8.79
N ALA A 100 1.44 -10.33 -9.41
CA ALA A 100 1.68 -10.27 -10.84
C ALA A 100 2.79 -11.25 -11.26
N LEU A 101 3.91 -11.28 -10.54
CA LEU A 101 4.98 -12.24 -10.79
C LEU A 101 4.55 -13.70 -10.61
N GLN A 102 3.68 -13.99 -9.64
CA GLN A 102 3.13 -15.33 -9.47
C GLN A 102 2.21 -15.73 -10.64
N ALA A 103 1.38 -14.80 -11.14
CA ALA A 103 0.53 -15.01 -12.31
C ALA A 103 1.36 -15.28 -13.56
N GLU A 104 2.55 -14.69 -13.66
CA GLU A 104 3.57 -14.99 -14.68
C GLU A 104 4.35 -16.30 -14.42
N ALA A 105 3.86 -17.16 -13.51
CA ALA A 105 4.48 -18.43 -13.12
C ALA A 105 5.90 -18.33 -12.52
N VAL A 106 6.31 -17.16 -12.02
CA VAL A 106 7.58 -17.00 -11.31
C VAL A 106 7.49 -17.67 -9.94
N SER A 107 8.43 -18.58 -9.65
CA SER A 107 8.43 -19.31 -8.38
C SER A 107 8.64 -18.40 -7.16
N ILE A 108 8.02 -18.75 -6.03
CA ILE A 108 8.16 -18.03 -4.74
C ILE A 108 9.64 -17.88 -4.34
N ASN A 109 10.47 -18.90 -4.58
CA ASN A 109 11.91 -18.83 -4.28
C ASN A 109 12.62 -17.76 -5.10
N ARG A 110 12.24 -17.62 -6.39
CA ARG A 110 12.81 -16.60 -7.27
C ARG A 110 12.33 -15.20 -6.87
N ILE A 111 11.05 -15.05 -6.54
CA ILE A 111 10.49 -13.78 -6.02
C ILE A 111 11.21 -13.38 -4.73
N ALA A 112 11.39 -14.31 -3.79
CA ALA A 112 12.10 -14.06 -2.53
C ALA A 112 13.53 -13.56 -2.75
N ALA A 113 14.27 -14.19 -3.68
CA ALA A 113 15.61 -13.76 -4.06
C ALA A 113 15.62 -12.35 -4.68
N MET A 114 14.68 -12.03 -5.58
CA MET A 114 14.59 -10.70 -6.21
C MET A 114 14.25 -9.60 -5.20
N PHE A 115 13.39 -9.91 -4.24
CA PHE A 115 12.96 -8.96 -3.20
C PHE A 115 13.96 -8.86 -2.05
N GLY A 116 15.00 -9.69 -2.02
CA GLY A 116 15.98 -9.74 -0.93
C GLY A 116 15.37 -10.18 0.41
N VAL A 117 14.33 -11.00 0.39
CA VAL A 117 13.61 -11.46 1.60
C VAL A 117 13.51 -12.97 1.65
N THR A 118 13.11 -13.51 2.80
CA THR A 118 12.91 -14.95 2.95
C THR A 118 11.67 -15.44 2.20
N ARG A 119 11.66 -16.74 1.86
CA ARG A 119 10.48 -17.42 1.27
C ARG A 119 9.22 -17.22 2.12
N GLN A 120 9.35 -17.34 3.44
CA GLN A 120 8.23 -17.16 4.38
C GLN A 120 7.60 -15.77 4.28
N ARG A 121 8.42 -14.72 4.07
CA ARG A 121 7.93 -13.36 3.92
C ARG A 121 7.13 -13.18 2.63
N ILE A 122 7.58 -13.77 1.51
CA ILE A 122 6.80 -13.79 0.26
C ILE A 122 5.51 -14.59 0.43
N SER A 123 5.57 -15.77 1.05
CA SER A 123 4.36 -16.56 1.33
C SER A 123 3.38 -15.84 2.25
N ALA A 124 3.84 -14.98 3.16
CA ALA A 124 2.96 -14.13 3.96
C ALA A 124 2.30 -13.03 3.11
N LEU A 125 3.07 -12.36 2.24
CA LEU A 125 2.55 -11.32 1.34
C LEU A 125 1.47 -11.84 0.38
N LEU A 126 1.60 -13.10 -0.08
CA LEU A 126 0.65 -13.71 -1.00
C LEU A 126 -0.63 -14.24 -0.32
N ARG A 127 -0.56 -14.59 0.98
CA ARG A 127 -1.71 -15.12 1.76
C ARG A 127 -2.66 -14.04 2.27
N ASP A 128 -2.22 -12.79 2.36
CA ASP A 128 -3.01 -11.68 2.91
C ASP A 128 -4.05 -11.19 1.88
N GLN A 129 -5.16 -11.92 1.79
CA GLN A 129 -6.27 -11.68 0.87
C GLN A 129 -7.34 -10.82 1.57
N PRO A 130 -7.71 -9.64 1.04
CA PRO A 130 -8.97 -9.00 1.41
C PRO A 130 -10.10 -9.75 0.69
N GLY A 131 -10.50 -10.91 1.22
CA GLY A 131 -11.49 -11.75 0.53
C GLY A 131 -11.98 -12.99 1.28
N SER A 132 -11.75 -13.12 2.58
CA SER A 132 -12.34 -14.21 3.38
C SER A 132 -12.59 -13.77 4.82
N SER A 133 -13.40 -12.71 4.95
CA SER A 133 -14.10 -12.37 6.19
C SER A 133 -15.56 -12.03 5.85
N ALA A 134 -16.24 -12.94 5.16
CA ALA A 134 -17.70 -12.96 5.06
C ALA A 134 -18.18 -14.28 5.70
N GLY A 135 -17.93 -14.41 7.00
CA GLY A 135 -18.49 -15.46 7.85
C GLY A 135 -19.68 -14.90 8.62
N THR A 136 -20.87 -15.09 8.05
CA THR A 136 -22.16 -15.30 8.74
C THR A 136 -22.42 -14.50 10.03
N LEU A 137 -23.01 -13.30 9.91
CA LEU A 137 -24.01 -12.86 10.88
C LEU A 137 -25.36 -13.39 10.39
N GLU A 138 -25.80 -14.46 11.04
CA GLU A 138 -27.17 -14.98 10.98
C GLU A 138 -28.09 -13.97 11.68
N ASP A 139 -29.09 -13.47 10.96
CA ASP A 139 -30.15 -12.58 11.46
C ASP A 139 -31.08 -13.37 12.43
N PRO A 140 -31.46 -12.84 13.61
CA PRO A 140 -32.32 -13.56 14.54
C PRO A 140 -33.81 -13.42 14.18
N PRO A 141 -34.64 -14.47 14.30
CA PRO A 141 -36.09 -14.28 14.33
C PRO A 141 -36.63 -14.21 15.77
N ALA A 142 -37.25 -13.05 16.04
CA ALA A 142 -38.36 -12.71 16.96
C ALA A 142 -38.35 -13.21 18.42
#